data_AF-A0A4Y2CMF4-F1
#
_entry.id   AF-A0A4Y2CMF4-F1
#
_cell.length_a   1.000
_cell.length_b   1.000
_cell.length_c   1.000
_cell.angle_alpha   90.00
_cell.angle_beta   90.00
_cell.angle_gamma   90.00
#
_symmetry.space_group_name_H-M   'P 1'
#
loop_
_entity.id
_entity.type
_entity.pdbx_description
1 polymer ?
#
loop_
_entity_poly.entity_id
_entity_poly.type
_entity_poly.pdbx_seq_one_letter_code
_entity_poly.pdbx_strand_id
1 'polypeptide(L)'
;MYRLQAANAQRMAISRASETVEERCRRQAADAQRTVTARASENTDSAFQYNSNICYESDPLIAIGRMTLECNFYQALIWKGESPGMCCSNGKIRLHSLQAPPESLYTLLTADYSDAVHFQDNVRKYNVCFQMTSFGSTKEIRDAGFMPTFKVQGQVYHRIGSLQPLRNEEPKFLQIYFVGDKDKQIENRCRNISNTRPSIVSQIQDMLHQHNSYVQSFKYAMEKNVS
;
A
#
# COMPACT_ATOMS: atom_id res chain seq x y z
N MET A 1 -10.73 -22.84 30.09
CA MET A 1 -11.02 -22.89 28.63
C MET A 1 -9.77 -23.11 27.78
N TYR A 2 -8.71 -22.31 27.92
CA TYR A 2 -7.47 -22.42 27.10
C TYR A 2 -6.80 -23.81 27.11
N ARG A 3 -6.73 -24.47 28.28
CA ARG A 3 -6.13 -25.82 28.42
C ARG A 3 -6.90 -26.91 27.68
N LEU A 4 -8.23 -26.79 27.59
CA LEU A 4 -9.08 -27.75 26.87
C LEU A 4 -8.94 -27.61 25.35
N GLN A 5 -8.82 -26.39 24.84
CA GLN A 5 -8.59 -26.14 23.41
C GLN A 5 -7.20 -26.63 22.97
N ALA A 6 -6.16 -26.40 23.78
CA ALA A 6 -4.81 -26.88 23.49
C ALA A 6 -4.75 -28.43 23.46
N ALA A 7 -5.39 -29.09 24.42
CA ALA A 7 -5.47 -30.56 24.45
C ALA A 7 -6.22 -31.13 23.25
N ASN A 8 -7.30 -30.46 22.80
CA ASN A 8 -8.06 -30.88 21.63
C ASN A 8 -7.25 -30.69 20.33
N ALA A 9 -6.53 -29.56 20.20
CA ALA A 9 -5.65 -29.30 19.06
C ALA A 9 -4.52 -30.33 18.96
N GLN A 10 -3.90 -30.71 20.10
CA GLN A 10 -2.87 -31.75 20.13
C GLN A 10 -3.40 -33.12 19.73
N ARG A 11 -4.58 -33.52 20.24
CA ARG A 11 -5.22 -34.79 19.84
C ARG A 11 -5.50 -34.85 18.34
N MET A 12 -6.04 -33.78 17.78
CA MET A 12 -6.31 -33.68 16.34
C MET A 12 -5.02 -33.71 15.50
N ALA A 13 -3.95 -33.06 15.96
CA ALA A 13 -2.65 -33.09 15.28
C ALA A 13 -2.03 -34.49 15.26
N ILE A 14 -2.08 -35.20 16.39
CA ILE A 14 -1.60 -36.58 16.50
C ILE A 14 -2.39 -37.51 15.58
N SER A 15 -3.73 -37.42 15.62
CA SER A 15 -4.60 -38.21 14.74
C SER A 15 -4.32 -37.97 13.26
N ARG A 16 -4.06 -36.71 12.86
CA ARG A 16 -3.72 -36.34 11.47
C ARG A 16 -2.35 -36.85 11.05
N ALA A 17 -1.39 -36.92 11.98
CA ALA A 17 -0.06 -37.44 11.72
C ALA A 17 -0.08 -38.97 11.48
N SER A 18 -1.04 -39.68 12.08
CA SER A 18 -1.25 -41.12 11.89
C SER A 18 -2.23 -41.49 10.77
N GLU A 19 -2.78 -40.52 10.03
CA GLU A 19 -3.71 -40.79 8.91
C GLU A 19 -3.01 -41.52 7.75
N THR A 20 -3.67 -42.55 7.22
CA THR A 20 -3.33 -43.14 5.93
C THR A 20 -3.62 -42.16 4.78
N VAL A 21 -3.06 -42.43 3.60
CA VAL A 21 -3.27 -41.59 2.39
C VAL A 21 -4.76 -41.51 2.02
N GLU A 22 -5.49 -42.62 2.15
CA GLU A 22 -6.91 -42.71 1.81
C GLU A 22 -7.78 -41.91 2.80
N GLU A 23 -7.52 -42.03 4.10
CA GLU A 23 -8.21 -41.27 5.15
C GLU A 23 -7.98 -39.76 4.98
N ARG A 24 -6.74 -39.37 4.66
CA ARG A 24 -6.39 -37.98 4.36
C ARG A 24 -7.17 -37.45 3.17
N CYS A 25 -7.26 -38.22 2.09
CA CYS A 25 -7.98 -37.83 0.87
C CYS A 25 -9.49 -37.67 1.14
N ARG A 26 -10.12 -38.63 1.84
CA ARG A 26 -11.55 -38.54 2.23
C ARG A 26 -11.83 -37.31 3.09
N ARG A 27 -10.96 -37.02 4.06
CA ARG A 27 -11.11 -35.84 4.92
C ARG A 27 -10.99 -34.54 4.11
N GLN A 28 -9.99 -34.43 3.24
CA GLN A 28 -9.81 -33.25 2.38
C GLN A 28 -11.01 -33.04 1.46
N ALA A 29 -11.56 -34.12 0.87
CA ALA A 29 -12.75 -34.04 0.04
C ALA A 29 -13.99 -33.59 0.84
N ALA A 30 -14.19 -34.11 2.05
CA ALA A 30 -15.27 -33.70 2.93
C ALA A 30 -15.13 -32.25 3.42
N ASP A 31 -13.92 -31.79 3.71
CA ASP A 31 -13.62 -30.39 4.07
C ASP A 31 -13.87 -29.45 2.88
N ALA A 32 -13.48 -29.85 1.67
CA ALA A 32 -13.75 -29.10 0.44
C ALA A 32 -15.26 -29.00 0.18
N GLN A 33 -16.00 -30.10 0.27
CA GLN A 33 -17.45 -30.12 0.09
C GLN A 33 -18.16 -29.20 1.10
N ARG A 34 -17.81 -29.30 2.39
CA ARG A 34 -18.37 -28.42 3.44
C ARG A 34 -18.12 -26.94 3.15
N THR A 35 -16.93 -26.62 2.66
CA THR A 35 -16.56 -25.24 2.30
C THR A 35 -17.37 -24.73 1.11
N VAL A 36 -17.59 -25.57 0.09
CA VAL A 36 -18.42 -25.24 -1.08
C VAL A 36 -19.87 -25.01 -0.67
N THR A 37 -20.44 -25.90 0.16
CA THR A 37 -21.83 -25.78 0.60
C THR A 37 -22.05 -24.55 1.50
N ALA A 38 -21.10 -24.25 2.39
CA ALA A 38 -21.15 -23.03 3.22
C ALA A 38 -21.13 -21.77 2.35
N ARG A 39 -20.22 -21.69 1.36
CA ARG A 39 -20.14 -20.56 0.43
C ARG A 39 -21.38 -20.41 -0.45
N ALA A 40 -21.99 -21.52 -0.86
CA ALA A 40 -23.23 -21.50 -1.63
C ALA A 40 -24.42 -20.96 -0.81
N SER A 41 -24.45 -21.22 0.50
CA SER A 41 -25.46 -20.69 1.42
C SER A 41 -25.25 -19.22 1.79
N GLU A 42 -24.03 -18.71 1.68
CA GLU A 42 -23.67 -17.30 1.98
C GLU A 42 -23.83 -16.38 0.76
N ASN A 43 -24.18 -16.90 -0.41
CA ASN A 43 -24.26 -16.17 -1.67
C ASN A 43 -25.53 -15.29 -1.79
N THR A 44 -25.82 -14.51 -0.75
CA THR A 44 -26.62 -13.29 -0.91
C THR A 44 -25.63 -12.19 -1.26
N ASP A 45 -25.69 -11.64 -2.47
CA ASP A 45 -24.90 -10.48 -2.94
C ASP A 45 -25.16 -9.17 -2.15
N SER A 46 -25.65 -9.27 -0.91
CA SER A 46 -25.95 -8.17 0.00
C SER A 46 -24.75 -7.26 0.22
N ALA A 47 -23.52 -7.79 0.18
CA ALA A 47 -22.28 -7.01 0.26
C ALA A 47 -22.07 -6.06 -0.94
N PHE A 48 -22.71 -6.31 -2.08
CA PHE A 48 -22.62 -5.49 -3.30
C PHE A 48 -23.88 -4.67 -3.56
N GLN A 49 -24.93 -4.86 -2.74
CA GLN A 49 -26.19 -4.10 -2.81
C GLN A 49 -26.20 -2.97 -1.78
N TYR A 50 -25.37 -1.95 -2.01
CA TYR A 50 -25.40 -0.74 -1.20
C TYR A 50 -26.71 0.03 -1.40
N ASN A 51 -27.41 0.35 -0.31
CA ASN A 51 -28.63 1.13 -0.28
C ASN A 51 -28.44 2.37 0.61
N SER A 52 -28.32 3.53 -0.02
CA SER A 52 -28.07 4.80 0.68
C SER A 52 -29.18 5.25 1.64
N ASN A 53 -30.36 4.62 1.58
CA ASN A 53 -31.48 4.92 2.49
C ASN A 53 -31.37 4.17 3.83
N ILE A 54 -30.42 3.24 3.96
CA ILE A 54 -30.16 2.51 5.20
C ILE A 54 -29.11 3.28 6.00
N CYS A 55 -29.41 3.57 7.27
CA CYS A 55 -28.42 4.08 8.21
C CYS A 55 -27.57 2.92 8.74
N TYR A 56 -26.57 2.53 7.97
CA TYR A 56 -25.69 1.40 8.30
C TYR A 56 -24.90 1.60 9.61
N GLU A 57 -24.69 2.85 10.04
CA GLU A 57 -24.00 3.17 11.29
C GLU A 57 -24.77 2.73 12.54
N SER A 58 -26.11 2.73 12.47
CA SER A 58 -26.98 2.34 13.58
C SER A 58 -27.61 0.96 13.41
N ASP A 59 -27.28 0.25 12.32
CA ASP A 59 -27.80 -1.09 12.05
C ASP A 59 -27.23 -2.10 13.08
N PRO A 60 -28.07 -2.73 13.92
CA PRO A 60 -27.63 -3.70 14.91
C PRO A 60 -26.93 -4.92 14.30
N LEU A 61 -27.22 -5.27 13.04
CA LEU A 61 -26.60 -6.38 12.33
C LEU A 61 -25.15 -6.07 11.89
N ILE A 62 -24.79 -4.79 11.82
CA ILE A 62 -23.47 -4.30 11.36
C ILE A 62 -22.67 -3.70 12.53
N ALA A 63 -23.27 -3.61 13.72
CA ALA A 63 -22.62 -3.10 14.92
C ALA A 63 -21.47 -4.03 15.40
N ILE A 64 -20.26 -3.80 14.88
CA ILE A 64 -19.01 -4.53 15.26
C ILE A 64 -18.53 -4.15 16.67
N GLY A 65 -18.99 -3.00 17.18
CA GLY A 65 -18.61 -2.47 18.49
C GLY A 65 -17.25 -1.76 18.51
N ARG A 66 -16.76 -1.43 19.70
CA ARG A 66 -15.47 -0.74 19.90
C ARG A 66 -14.31 -1.74 19.97
N MET A 67 -13.14 -1.30 19.51
CA MET A 67 -11.88 -2.03 19.68
C MET A 67 -11.36 -1.79 21.11
N THR A 68 -11.64 -2.72 22.03
CA THR A 68 -11.29 -2.57 23.46
C THR A 68 -10.41 -3.68 23.99
N LEU A 69 -10.24 -4.76 23.22
CA LEU A 69 -9.37 -5.86 23.61
C LEU A 69 -7.97 -5.58 23.06
N GLU A 70 -6.93 -6.00 23.77
CA GLU A 70 -5.55 -5.86 23.32
C GLU A 70 -5.00 -7.20 22.83
N CYS A 71 -4.25 -7.16 21.74
CA CYS A 71 -3.46 -8.29 21.28
C CYS A 71 -2.31 -8.56 22.26
N ASN A 72 -2.23 -9.79 22.78
CA ASN A 72 -1.20 -10.23 23.73
C ASN A 72 0.25 -10.05 23.25
N PHE A 73 0.47 -9.86 21.94
CA PHE A 73 1.81 -9.77 21.35
C PHE A 73 2.22 -8.34 20.94
N TYR A 74 1.25 -7.48 20.60
CA TYR A 74 1.53 -6.17 19.99
C TYR A 74 0.74 -5.01 20.59
N GLN A 75 -0.08 -5.25 21.62
CA GLN A 75 -0.97 -4.23 22.24
C GLN A 75 -1.91 -3.53 21.25
N ALA A 76 -2.02 -4.06 20.02
CA ALA A 76 -2.97 -3.59 19.04
C ALA A 76 -4.38 -3.84 19.57
N LEU A 77 -5.24 -2.84 19.45
CA LEU A 77 -6.64 -2.99 19.81
C LEU A 77 -7.32 -3.94 18.80
N ILE A 78 -8.20 -4.81 19.28
CA ILE A 78 -8.95 -5.80 18.49
C ILE A 78 -10.43 -5.76 18.86
N TRP A 79 -11.29 -6.17 17.92
CA TRP A 79 -12.72 -6.32 18.19
C TRP A 79 -13.03 -7.63 18.92
N LYS A 80 -14.13 -7.67 19.67
CA LYS A 80 -14.55 -8.86 20.44
C LYS A 80 -14.80 -10.11 19.57
N GLY A 81 -15.27 -9.92 18.34
CA GLY A 81 -15.52 -11.00 17.38
C GLY A 81 -14.30 -11.40 16.53
N GLU A 82 -13.17 -10.72 16.71
CA GLU A 82 -11.99 -10.92 15.89
C GLU A 82 -11.26 -12.22 16.26
N SER A 83 -10.82 -12.98 15.24
CA SER A 83 -10.04 -14.20 15.51
C SER A 83 -8.66 -13.84 16.08
N PRO A 84 -8.07 -14.65 16.98
CA PRO A 84 -6.72 -14.41 17.51
C PRO A 84 -5.61 -14.31 16.44
N GLY A 85 -5.89 -14.80 15.22
CA GLY A 85 -4.96 -14.74 14.10
C GLY A 85 -4.99 -13.44 13.29
N MET A 86 -6.00 -12.59 13.45
CA MET A 86 -6.21 -11.47 12.53
C MET A 86 -5.21 -10.31 12.75
N CYS A 87 -4.80 -10.04 13.99
CA CYS A 87 -3.79 -9.03 14.28
C CYS A 87 -2.37 -9.43 13.83
N CYS A 88 -1.87 -10.59 14.26
CA CYS A 88 -0.46 -10.98 14.06
C CYS A 88 -0.28 -12.48 13.77
N SER A 89 -1.32 -13.14 13.27
CA SER A 89 -1.35 -14.60 13.10
C SER A 89 -1.01 -15.35 14.39
N ASN A 90 -1.53 -14.86 15.53
CA ASN A 90 -1.28 -15.41 16.86
C ASN A 90 0.22 -15.45 17.23
N GLY A 91 0.93 -14.35 17.00
CA GLY A 91 2.34 -14.16 17.34
C GLY A 91 3.34 -14.64 16.28
N LYS A 92 2.86 -15.17 15.15
CA LYS A 92 3.74 -15.64 14.04
C LYS A 92 4.34 -14.49 13.23
N ILE A 93 3.63 -13.38 13.10
CA ILE A 93 4.10 -12.21 12.38
C ILE A 93 4.71 -11.25 13.38
N ARG A 94 5.94 -10.81 13.10
CA ARG A 94 6.62 -9.74 13.84
C ARG A 94 6.88 -8.56 12.96
N LEU A 95 6.04 -7.54 13.12
CA LEU A 95 6.25 -6.24 12.51
C LEU A 95 7.30 -5.49 13.33
N HIS A 96 8.36 -5.05 12.66
CA HIS A 96 9.31 -4.14 13.27
C HIS A 96 8.64 -2.78 13.45
N SER A 97 8.99 -2.06 14.52
CA SER A 97 8.55 -0.68 14.68
C SER A 97 8.96 0.13 13.45
N LEU A 98 8.05 0.97 12.97
CA LEU A 98 8.36 1.90 11.90
C LEU A 98 9.52 2.79 12.35
N GLN A 99 10.59 2.82 11.57
CA GLN A 99 11.67 3.76 11.81
C GLN A 99 11.15 5.17 11.53
N ALA A 100 11.64 6.13 12.31
CA ALA A 100 11.36 7.52 12.04
C ALA A 100 11.83 7.88 10.62
N PRO A 101 11.08 8.69 9.88
CA PRO A 101 11.56 9.20 8.59
C PRO A 101 12.83 10.05 8.79
N PRO A 102 13.65 10.22 7.74
CA PRO A 102 14.77 11.16 7.79
C PRO A 102 14.33 12.55 8.26
N GLU A 103 15.19 13.25 9.00
CA GLU A 103 14.86 14.52 9.67
C GLU A 103 14.22 15.53 8.72
N SER A 104 14.76 15.68 7.51
CA SER A 104 14.23 16.60 6.50
C SER A 104 12.76 16.34 6.15
N LEU A 105 12.35 15.07 6.08
CA LEU A 105 10.95 14.70 5.81
C LEU A 105 10.11 14.79 7.08
N TYR A 106 10.66 14.41 8.23
CA TYR A 106 9.98 14.55 9.51
C TYR A 106 9.55 16.02 9.74
N THR A 107 10.50 16.94 9.60
CA THR A 107 10.28 18.37 9.79
C THR A 107 9.26 18.93 8.79
N LEU A 108 9.29 18.52 7.51
CA LEU A 108 8.27 18.89 6.54
C LEU A 108 6.86 18.36 6.91
N LEU A 109 6.77 17.17 7.53
CA LEU A 109 5.51 16.54 7.91
C LEU A 109 4.89 17.08 9.20
N THR A 110 5.70 17.58 10.13
CA THR A 110 5.23 17.90 11.49
C THR A 110 5.35 19.36 11.90
N ALA A 111 6.24 20.13 11.26
CA ALA A 111 6.45 21.53 11.63
C ALA A 111 5.36 22.46 11.07
N ASP A 112 5.32 23.69 11.58
CA ASP A 112 4.28 24.70 11.31
C ASP A 112 4.82 25.95 10.59
N TYR A 113 6.08 25.94 10.16
CA TYR A 113 6.63 27.03 9.33
C TYR A 113 6.14 26.96 7.89
N SER A 114 6.27 28.08 7.15
CA SER A 114 5.65 28.28 5.84
C SER A 114 5.90 27.14 4.83
N ASP A 115 7.13 26.64 4.77
CA ASP A 115 7.49 25.56 3.83
C ASP A 115 6.92 24.20 4.27
N ALA A 116 6.89 23.89 5.56
CA ALA A 116 6.27 22.66 6.08
C ALA A 116 4.74 22.67 5.84
N VAL A 117 4.06 23.78 6.17
CA VAL A 117 2.62 23.94 5.92
C VAL A 117 2.32 23.81 4.42
N HIS A 118 3.08 24.52 3.58
CA HIS A 118 2.90 24.42 2.13
C HIS A 118 3.15 23.00 1.61
N PHE A 119 4.14 22.28 2.16
CA PHE A 119 4.40 20.88 1.82
C PHE A 119 3.21 20.00 2.20
N GLN A 120 2.68 20.12 3.42
CA GLN A 120 1.56 19.33 3.90
C GLN A 120 0.32 19.53 3.01
N ASP A 121 -0.01 20.77 2.67
CA ASP A 121 -1.13 21.11 1.78
C ASP A 121 -0.94 20.60 0.35
N ASN A 122 0.31 20.40 -0.10
CA ASN A 122 0.65 20.04 -1.49
C ASN A 122 1.43 18.73 -1.59
N VAL A 123 1.39 17.85 -0.59
CA VAL A 123 2.28 16.67 -0.50
C VAL A 123 2.18 15.76 -1.73
N ARG A 124 0.99 15.65 -2.32
CA ARG A 124 0.77 14.89 -3.56
C ARG A 124 1.59 15.45 -4.72
N LYS A 125 1.68 16.77 -4.87
CA LYS A 125 2.47 17.43 -5.93
C LYS A 125 3.96 17.16 -5.74
N TYR A 126 4.45 17.25 -4.50
CA TYR A 126 5.84 16.92 -4.20
C TYR A 126 6.16 15.44 -4.46
N ASN A 127 5.27 14.50 -4.12
CA ASN A 127 5.45 13.10 -4.47
C ASN A 127 5.54 12.89 -5.99
N VAL A 128 4.70 13.61 -6.75
CA VAL A 128 4.71 13.57 -8.22
C VAL A 128 6.01 14.16 -8.79
N CYS A 129 6.62 15.16 -8.16
CA CYS A 129 7.92 15.69 -8.58
C CYS A 129 9.01 14.62 -8.65
N PHE A 130 8.95 13.60 -7.79
CA PHE A 130 9.97 12.53 -7.67
C PHE A 130 9.54 11.19 -8.26
N GLN A 131 8.43 11.15 -8.98
CA GLN A 131 7.99 9.91 -9.63
C GLN A 131 8.97 9.54 -10.77
N MET A 132 9.37 8.27 -10.84
CA MET A 132 10.27 7.77 -11.89
C MET A 132 9.51 7.20 -13.09
N THR A 133 8.27 6.77 -12.89
CA THR A 133 7.47 6.12 -13.95
C THR A 133 6.23 6.93 -14.26
N SER A 134 5.77 6.86 -15.50
CA SER A 134 4.46 7.38 -15.88
C SER A 134 3.41 6.27 -15.80
N PHE A 135 2.16 6.68 -15.59
CA PHE A 135 1.03 5.78 -15.57
C PHE A 135 0.49 5.59 -17.00
N GLY A 136 0.39 4.35 -17.47
CA GLY A 136 -0.22 4.01 -18.74
C GLY A 136 -1.46 3.14 -18.55
N SER A 137 -2.57 3.53 -19.19
CA SER A 137 -3.81 2.75 -19.25
C SER A 137 -4.15 2.40 -20.69
N THR A 138 -4.80 1.25 -20.89
CA THR A 138 -5.32 0.86 -22.22
C THR A 138 -6.58 1.65 -22.58
N LYS A 139 -7.49 1.84 -21.62
CA LYS A 139 -8.74 2.57 -21.84
C LYS A 139 -9.17 3.26 -20.55
N GLU A 140 -9.23 4.59 -20.59
CA GLU A 140 -9.85 5.39 -19.54
C GLU A 140 -11.37 5.38 -19.76
N ILE A 141 -12.15 5.06 -18.73
CA ILE A 141 -13.60 5.23 -18.76
C ILE A 141 -13.91 6.62 -18.22
N ARG A 142 -14.60 7.41 -19.04
CA ARG A 142 -15.13 8.72 -18.65
C ARG A 142 -16.65 8.63 -18.73
N ASP A 143 -17.30 8.61 -17.56
CA ASP A 143 -18.75 8.68 -17.47
C ASP A 143 -19.18 10.16 -17.48
N ALA A 144 -20.35 10.46 -18.06
CA ALA A 144 -20.91 11.81 -18.01
C ALA A 144 -21.43 12.12 -16.59
N GLY A 145 -21.14 13.32 -16.07
CA GLY A 145 -21.54 13.76 -14.74
C GLY A 145 -20.38 13.84 -13.74
N PHE A 146 -20.70 13.94 -12.44
CA PHE A 146 -19.68 13.99 -11.39
C PHE A 146 -19.09 12.60 -11.15
N MET A 147 -17.79 12.45 -11.43
CA MET A 147 -17.05 11.21 -11.26
C MET A 147 -15.90 11.44 -10.27
N PRO A 148 -16.06 11.08 -8.98
CA PRO A 148 -15.02 11.31 -7.98
C PRO A 148 -13.83 10.34 -8.09
N THR A 149 -13.91 9.39 -9.02
CA THR A 149 -12.91 8.33 -9.22
C THR A 149 -12.48 8.26 -10.68
N PHE A 150 -11.23 7.90 -10.94
CA PHE A 150 -10.77 7.61 -12.29
C PHE A 150 -10.89 6.12 -12.57
N LYS A 151 -11.62 5.74 -13.62
CA LYS A 151 -11.89 4.34 -13.97
C LYS A 151 -11.03 3.92 -15.17
N VAL A 152 -10.38 2.77 -15.07
CA VAL A 152 -9.59 2.17 -16.15
C VAL A 152 -10.18 0.81 -16.51
N GLN A 153 -10.36 0.56 -17.81
CA GLN A 153 -10.70 -0.76 -18.34
C GLN A 153 -9.46 -1.38 -18.98
N GLY A 154 -9.13 -2.61 -18.57
CA GLY A 154 -7.99 -3.35 -19.09
C GLY A 154 -6.76 -3.25 -18.20
N GLN A 155 -5.59 -3.40 -18.80
CA GLN A 155 -4.32 -3.53 -18.08
C GLN A 155 -3.72 -2.16 -17.76
N VAL A 156 -3.18 -2.05 -16.54
CA VAL A 156 -2.41 -0.89 -16.08
C VAL A 156 -0.92 -1.22 -16.19
N TYR A 157 -0.15 -0.28 -16.73
CA TYR A 157 1.29 -0.41 -16.86
C TYR A 157 1.99 0.78 -16.23
N HIS A 158 3.08 0.51 -15.51
CA HIS A 158 4.08 1.54 -15.23
C HIS A 158 4.99 1.66 -16.44
N ARG A 159 4.96 2.82 -17.09
CA ARG A 159 5.79 3.08 -18.27
C ARG A 159 7.07 3.77 -17.83
N ILE A 160 8.19 3.10 -18.10
CA ILE A 160 9.52 3.71 -18.00
C ILE A 160 9.84 4.17 -19.43
N GLY A 161 9.84 5.49 -19.64
CA GLY A 161 10.22 6.07 -20.94
C GLY A 161 11.71 5.89 -21.22
N SER A 162 12.17 6.45 -22.34
CA SER A 162 13.61 6.60 -22.60
C SER A 162 14.31 7.28 -21.42
N LEU A 163 15.50 6.80 -21.05
CA LEU A 163 16.32 7.41 -20.00
C LEU A 163 16.82 8.81 -20.39
N GLN A 164 16.93 9.08 -21.68
CA GLN A 164 17.27 10.41 -22.21
C GLN A 164 16.03 11.06 -22.84
N PRO A 165 15.87 12.39 -22.68
CA PRO A 165 14.84 13.13 -23.40
C PRO A 165 15.10 13.04 -24.91
N LEU A 166 14.03 13.10 -25.70
CA LEU A 166 14.14 13.25 -27.15
C LEU A 166 14.71 14.64 -27.48
N ARG A 167 15.23 14.81 -28.70
CA ARG A 167 15.74 16.12 -29.15
C ARG A 167 14.62 17.16 -29.02
N ASN A 168 14.94 18.27 -28.36
CA ASN A 168 14.02 19.39 -28.08
C ASN A 168 12.84 19.08 -27.15
N GLU A 169 12.88 17.96 -26.42
CA GLU A 169 11.90 17.68 -25.36
C GLU A 169 12.47 17.98 -23.96
N GLU A 170 11.61 18.51 -23.10
CA GLU A 170 11.95 18.74 -21.70
C GLU A 170 12.07 17.40 -20.93
N PRO A 171 13.07 17.24 -20.05
CA PRO A 171 13.21 16.04 -19.24
C PRO A 171 12.01 15.81 -18.31
N LYS A 172 11.49 14.59 -18.28
CA LYS A 172 10.36 14.20 -17.43
C LYS A 172 10.64 12.91 -16.65
N PHE A 173 9.98 12.77 -15.50
CA PHE A 173 10.03 11.55 -14.68
C PHE A 173 11.47 11.14 -14.35
N LEU A 174 11.85 9.90 -14.65
CA LEU A 174 13.18 9.35 -14.45
C LEU A 174 14.29 10.14 -15.18
N GLN A 175 14.02 10.76 -16.32
CA GLN A 175 15.02 11.53 -17.08
C GLN A 175 15.61 12.68 -16.25
N ILE A 176 14.80 13.27 -15.37
CA ILE A 176 15.23 14.40 -14.54
C ILE A 176 16.39 14.01 -13.61
N TYR A 177 16.53 12.75 -13.23
CA TYR A 177 17.64 12.31 -12.37
C TYR A 177 19.00 12.34 -13.08
N PHE A 178 19.01 12.46 -14.42
CA PHE A 178 20.20 12.29 -15.26
C PHE A 178 20.54 13.50 -16.12
N VAL A 179 19.75 14.57 -16.09
CA VAL A 179 19.96 15.75 -16.94
C VAL A 179 20.43 16.93 -16.10
N GLY A 180 21.62 17.45 -16.44
CA GLY A 180 22.20 18.63 -15.80
C GLY A 180 22.66 18.41 -14.36
N ASP A 181 23.02 19.50 -13.70
CA ASP A 181 23.35 19.55 -12.28
C ASP A 181 22.10 19.58 -11.39
N LYS A 182 22.31 19.54 -10.07
CA LYS A 182 21.24 19.57 -9.07
C LYS A 182 20.24 20.70 -9.31
N ASP A 183 20.71 21.90 -9.64
CA ASP A 183 19.87 23.08 -9.80
C ASP A 183 18.99 22.95 -11.04
N LYS A 184 19.55 22.42 -12.14
CA LYS A 184 18.75 22.12 -13.34
C LYS A 184 17.68 21.07 -13.08
N GLN A 185 17.97 20.06 -12.26
CA GLN A 185 16.99 19.05 -11.88
C GLN A 185 15.85 19.66 -11.08
N ILE A 186 16.16 20.51 -10.09
CA ILE A 186 15.16 21.23 -9.28
C ILE A 186 14.29 22.12 -10.18
N GLU A 187 14.92 22.89 -11.07
CA GLU A 187 14.22 23.76 -12.02
C GLU A 187 13.24 22.95 -12.89
N ASN A 188 13.69 21.82 -13.45
CA ASN A 188 12.85 20.95 -14.26
C ASN A 188 11.69 20.36 -13.46
N ARG A 189 11.89 19.96 -12.19
CA ARG A 189 10.80 19.46 -11.33
C ARG A 189 9.76 20.54 -11.04
N CYS A 190 10.20 21.76 -10.75
CA CYS A 190 9.32 22.90 -10.49
C CYS A 190 8.60 23.39 -11.75
N ARG A 191 9.23 23.30 -12.92
CA ARG A 191 8.59 23.59 -14.21
C ARG A 191 7.52 22.54 -14.55
N ASN A 192 7.81 21.27 -14.31
CA ASN A 192 6.90 20.16 -14.63
C ASN A 192 5.68 20.13 -13.69
N ILE A 193 5.83 20.52 -12.42
CA ILE A 193 4.78 20.49 -11.41
C ILE A 193 4.61 21.88 -10.79
N SER A 194 3.53 22.56 -11.17
CA SER A 194 3.22 23.90 -10.68
C SER A 194 2.91 23.92 -9.18
N ASN A 195 3.06 25.10 -8.57
CA ASN A 195 2.84 25.33 -7.14
C ASN A 195 3.74 24.46 -6.26
N THR A 196 5.02 24.35 -6.63
CA THR A 196 6.07 23.72 -5.83
C THR A 196 7.14 24.74 -5.52
N ARG A 197 7.78 24.61 -4.35
CA ARG A 197 8.85 25.52 -3.91
C ARG A 197 10.21 24.85 -4.14
N PRO A 198 11.17 25.52 -4.81
CA PRO A 198 12.50 24.97 -5.04
C PRO A 198 13.24 24.55 -3.76
N SER A 199 13.03 25.26 -2.65
CA SER A 199 13.60 24.93 -1.33
C SER A 199 13.19 23.53 -0.86
N ILE A 200 11.90 23.19 -0.99
CA ILE A 200 11.34 21.90 -0.57
C ILE A 200 11.77 20.79 -1.53
N VAL A 201 11.75 21.07 -2.85
CA VAL A 201 12.23 20.11 -3.86
C VAL A 201 13.72 19.79 -3.63
N SER A 202 14.55 20.80 -3.35
CA SER A 202 15.96 20.60 -3.04
C SER A 202 16.15 19.69 -1.82
N GLN A 203 15.45 19.97 -0.71
CA GLN A 203 15.51 19.17 0.52
C GLN A 203 15.11 17.71 0.29
N ILE A 204 14.00 17.46 -0.41
CA ILE A 204 13.56 16.09 -0.71
C ILE A 204 14.55 15.38 -1.64
N GLN A 205 15.10 16.10 -2.63
CA GLN A 205 16.10 15.53 -3.54
C GLN A 205 17.36 15.09 -2.79
N ASP A 206 17.88 15.93 -1.90
CA ASP A 206 19.07 15.61 -1.10
C ASP A 206 18.81 14.40 -0.20
N MET A 207 17.67 14.38 0.49
CA MET A 207 17.25 13.25 1.32
C MET A 207 17.18 11.95 0.50
N LEU A 208 16.57 12.00 -0.68
CA LEU A 208 16.47 10.82 -1.55
C LEU A 208 17.86 10.35 -2.03
N HIS A 209 18.77 11.26 -2.37
CA HIS A 209 20.14 10.87 -2.72
C HIS A 209 20.89 10.21 -1.56
N GLN A 210 20.66 10.68 -0.33
CA GLN A 210 21.33 10.18 0.86
C GLN A 210 20.78 8.83 1.33
N HIS A 211 19.46 8.64 1.29
CA HIS A 211 18.80 7.50 1.95
C HIS A 211 18.14 6.49 1.00
N ASN A 212 17.86 6.85 -0.25
CA ASN A 212 17.14 5.95 -1.17
C ASN A 212 18.12 5.09 -1.99
N SER A 213 18.21 3.81 -1.65
CA SER A 213 19.09 2.84 -2.31
C SER A 213 18.79 2.67 -3.81
N TYR A 214 17.54 2.86 -4.24
CA TYR A 214 17.20 2.80 -5.67
C TYR A 214 17.78 4.00 -6.42
N VAL A 215 17.64 5.21 -5.88
CA VAL A 215 18.23 6.43 -6.48
C VAL A 215 19.75 6.27 -6.65
N GLN A 216 20.42 5.70 -5.63
CA GLN A 216 21.86 5.41 -5.68
C GLN A 216 22.19 4.35 -6.75
N SER A 217 21.42 3.27 -6.79
CA SER A 217 21.62 2.19 -7.77
C SER A 217 21.42 2.67 -9.21
N PHE A 218 20.41 3.52 -9.45
CA PHE A 218 20.14 4.10 -10.77
C PHE A 218 21.26 5.02 -11.25
N LYS A 219 21.82 5.86 -10.37
CA LYS A 219 22.99 6.69 -10.71
C LYS A 219 24.21 5.84 -11.07
N TYR A 220 24.53 4.85 -10.23
CA TYR A 220 25.68 3.97 -10.44
C TYR A 220 25.59 3.17 -11.75
N ALA A 221 24.43 2.59 -12.04
CA ALA A 221 24.23 1.82 -13.27
C ALA A 221 24.47 2.65 -14.55
N MET A 222 24.16 3.95 -14.51
CA MET A 222 24.39 4.84 -15.65
C MET A 222 25.85 5.27 -15.78
N GLU A 223 26.55 5.57 -14.69
CA GLU A 223 27.99 5.92 -14.73
C GLU A 223 28.81 4.79 -15.38
N LYS A 224 28.46 3.53 -15.13
CA LYS A 224 29.07 2.36 -15.76
C LYS A 224 28.72 2.13 -17.23
N ASN A 225 27.60 2.65 -17.71
CA ASN A 225 27.18 2.51 -19.11
C ASN A 225 27.74 3.64 -19.99
N VAL A 226 28.40 4.64 -19.40
CA VAL A 226 29.06 5.75 -20.11
C VAL A 226 30.58 5.51 -20.25
N SER A 227 31.12 4.43 -19.67
CA SER A 227 32.50 3.95 -19.83
C SER A 227 32.58 2.78 -20.79
#